data_AF-Q2ABB5-F1
#
_entry.id   AF-Q2ABB5-F1
#
_cell.length_a   1.000
_cell.length_b   1.000
_cell.length_c   1.000
_cell.angle_alpha   90.00
_cell.angle_beta   90.00
_cell.angle_gamma   90.00
#
_symmetry.space_group_name_H-M   'P 1'
#
loop_
_entity.id
_entity.type
_entity.pdbx_description
1 polymer ?
#
loop_
_entity_poly.entity_id
_entity_poly.type
_entity_poly.pdbx_seq_one_letter_code
_entity_poly.pdbx_strand_id
1 'polypeptide(L)'
;MHPAFTVLFMLLFVLLCILGLLANGFIVLVLSREWVRRGRLLPSDLILFSLGLSRFCLQWVGMGNNFYYFLHLVDYCSGPARQFFGLPWDFLNSVTAWFGSWLSVLFCMKVANFTHPGFLWLKWRFPRSVPWLLLGSLLTSFIVTLLFFGGNHALYKESFTRKPFKNMTYYQWNRILE
;
A
#
# COMPACT_ATOMS: atom_id res chain seq x y z
N MET A 1 17.98 23.91 4.05
CA MET A 1 16.69 23.71 4.75
C MET A 1 16.91 24.03 6.22
N HIS A 2 16.07 24.86 6.83
CA HIS A 2 16.30 25.32 8.22
C HIS A 2 16.16 24.14 9.19
N PRO A 3 17.11 23.93 10.12
CA PRO A 3 17.11 22.76 11.02
C PRO A 3 15.84 22.63 11.86
N ALA A 4 15.19 23.77 12.17
CA ALA A 4 13.92 23.81 12.88
C ALA A 4 12.78 23.09 12.12
N PHE A 5 12.70 23.21 10.80
CA PHE A 5 11.66 22.53 10.01
C PHE A 5 11.86 21.02 10.02
N THR A 6 13.11 20.55 9.90
CA THR A 6 13.43 19.12 9.94
C THR A 6 13.04 18.51 11.29
N VAL A 7 13.36 19.18 12.40
CA VAL A 7 12.97 18.72 13.75
C VAL A 7 11.45 18.64 13.89
N LEU A 8 10.73 19.66 13.41
CA LEU A 8 9.26 19.68 13.46
C LEU A 8 8.66 18.51 12.65
N PHE A 9 9.14 18.27 11.42
CA PHE A 9 8.66 17.15 10.60
C PHE A 9 8.92 15.78 11.25
N MET A 10 10.10 15.60 11.85
CA MET A 10 10.43 14.35 12.56
C MET A 10 9.53 14.15 13.77
N LEU A 11 9.27 15.20 14.55
CA LEU A 11 8.42 15.14 15.73
C LEU A 11 6.96 14.83 15.35
N LEU A 12 6.44 15.48 14.30
CA LEU A 12 5.14 15.14 13.74
C LEU A 12 5.12 13.69 13.26
N PHE A 13 6.12 13.25 12.51
CA PHE A 13 6.18 11.88 12.01
C PHE A 13 6.12 10.85 13.14
N VAL A 14 6.91 11.04 14.21
CA VAL A 14 6.90 10.15 15.39
C VAL A 14 5.53 10.17 16.07
N LEU A 15 4.92 11.35 16.23
CA LEU A 15 3.59 11.48 16.83
C LEU A 15 2.53 10.72 16.00
N LEU A 16 2.54 10.92 14.67
CA LEU A 16 1.64 10.22 13.76
C LEU A 16 1.87 8.70 13.78
N CYS A 17 3.12 8.24 13.90
CA CYS A 17 3.45 6.83 14.06
C CYS A 17 2.84 6.24 15.33
N ILE A 18 3.03 6.90 16.47
CA ILE A 18 2.51 6.44 17.77
C ILE A 18 0.98 6.40 17.73
N LEU A 19 0.35 7.47 17.26
CA LEU A 19 -1.11 7.55 17.16
C LEU A 19 -1.65 6.49 16.20
N GLY A 20 -1.01 6.29 15.04
CA GLY A 20 -1.38 5.29 14.06
C GLY A 20 -1.23 3.86 14.57
N LEU A 21 -0.14 3.55 15.27
CA LEU A 21 0.09 2.25 15.91
C LEU A 21 -0.96 1.96 16.99
N LEU A 22 -1.24 2.94 17.85
CA LEU A 22 -2.22 2.79 18.92
C LEU A 22 -3.63 2.63 18.36
N ALA A 23 -4.07 3.52 17.46
CA ALA A 23 -5.42 3.51 16.92
C ALA A 23 -5.68 2.26 16.07
N ASN A 24 -4.84 1.99 15.07
CA ASN A 24 -5.03 0.84 14.18
C ASN A 24 -4.75 -0.49 14.90
N GLY A 25 -3.75 -0.52 15.78
CA GLY A 25 -3.45 -1.70 16.61
C GLY A 25 -4.59 -2.04 17.57
N PHE A 26 -5.19 -1.04 18.23
CA PHE A 26 -6.34 -1.25 19.10
C PHE A 26 -7.54 -1.81 18.33
N ILE A 27 -7.86 -1.27 17.15
CA ILE A 27 -8.94 -1.77 16.29
C ILE A 27 -8.70 -3.25 15.93
N VAL A 28 -7.50 -3.59 15.47
CA VAL A 28 -7.13 -4.97 15.11
C VAL A 28 -7.19 -5.91 16.32
N LEU A 29 -6.74 -5.46 17.50
CA LEU A 29 -6.76 -6.25 18.74
C LEU A 29 -8.19 -6.53 19.21
N VAL A 30 -9.05 -5.51 19.26
CA VAL A 30 -10.44 -5.67 19.69
C VAL A 30 -11.20 -6.59 18.74
N LEU A 31 -11.04 -6.40 17.44
CA LEU A 31 -11.72 -7.20 16.41
C LEU A 31 -11.19 -8.63 16.36
N SER A 32 -9.88 -8.85 16.51
CA SER A 32 -9.33 -10.22 16.57
C SER A 32 -9.80 -10.98 17.82
N ARG A 33 -9.88 -10.30 18.97
CA ARG A 33 -10.45 -10.89 20.19
C ARG A 33 -11.91 -11.29 20.00
N GLU A 34 -12.71 -10.42 19.39
CA GLU A 34 -14.11 -10.72 19.11
C GLU A 34 -14.26 -11.87 18.10
N TRP A 35 -13.38 -11.93 17.11
CA TRP A 35 -13.34 -13.04 16.15
C TRP A 35 -13.04 -14.38 16.83
N VAL A 36 -12.04 -14.42 17.71
CA VAL A 36 -11.72 -15.63 18.49
C VAL A 36 -12.90 -16.03 19.39
N ARG A 37 -13.60 -15.05 19.98
CA ARG A 37 -14.70 -15.31 20.91
C ARG A 37 -15.97 -15.79 20.22
N ARG A 38 -16.31 -15.25 19.04
CA ARG A 38 -17.56 -15.57 18.31
C ARG A 38 -17.38 -16.50 17.13
N GLY A 39 -16.14 -16.77 16.70
CA GLY A 39 -15.81 -17.55 15.50
C GLY A 39 -16.15 -16.86 14.17
N ARG A 40 -16.95 -15.78 14.18
CA ARG A 40 -17.37 -15.03 12.98
C ARG A 40 -17.41 -13.53 13.28
N LEU A 41 -16.88 -12.75 12.35
CA LEU A 41 -16.98 -11.29 12.35
C LEU A 41 -18.17 -10.83 11.51
N LEU A 42 -18.78 -9.70 11.89
CA LEU A 42 -19.70 -9.02 10.99
C LEU A 42 -18.93 -8.51 9.75
N PRO A 43 -19.60 -8.36 8.60
CA PRO A 43 -18.93 -7.90 7.38
C PRO A 43 -18.31 -6.50 7.49
N SER A 44 -18.96 -5.58 8.22
CA SER A 44 -18.40 -4.26 8.54
C SER A 44 -17.11 -4.38 9.36
N ASP A 45 -17.15 -5.27 10.34
CA ASP A 45 -16.08 -5.51 11.30
C ASP A 45 -14.90 -6.19 10.62
N LEU A 46 -15.17 -7.04 9.61
CA LEU A 46 -14.16 -7.66 8.78
C LEU A 46 -13.42 -6.64 7.90
N ILE A 47 -14.14 -5.68 7.29
CA ILE A 47 -13.50 -4.61 6.50
C ILE A 47 -12.72 -3.65 7.40
N LEU A 48 -13.26 -3.31 8.58
CA LEU A 48 -12.54 -2.51 9.58
C LEU A 48 -11.28 -3.23 10.07
N PHE A 49 -11.36 -4.54 10.29
CA PHE A 49 -10.23 -5.37 10.67
C PHE A 49 -9.16 -5.38 9.56
N SER A 50 -9.55 -5.63 8.31
CA SER A 50 -8.62 -5.67 7.19
C SER A 50 -8.00 -4.30 6.89
N LEU A 51 -8.78 -3.22 7.01
CA LEU A 51 -8.31 -1.84 6.88
C LEU A 51 -7.36 -1.45 8.00
N GLY A 52 -7.69 -1.80 9.25
CA GLY A 52 -6.81 -1.58 10.39
C GLY A 52 -5.49 -2.33 10.24
N LEU A 53 -5.55 -3.60 9.80
CA LEU A 53 -4.39 -4.42 9.55
C LEU A 53 -3.52 -3.86 8.41
N SER A 54 -4.12 -3.41 7.31
CA SER A 54 -3.37 -2.83 6.17
C SER A 54 -2.69 -1.52 6.55
N ARG A 55 -3.37 -0.65 7.30
CA ARG A 55 -2.81 0.60 7.83
C ARG A 55 -1.70 0.34 8.84
N PHE A 56 -1.88 -0.65 9.72
CA PHE A 56 -0.86 -1.06 10.67
C PHE A 56 0.40 -1.55 9.94
N CYS A 57 0.26 -2.46 8.98
CA CYS A 57 1.38 -2.93 8.16
C CYS A 57 2.07 -1.77 7.40
N LEU A 58 1.30 -0.82 6.86
CA LEU A 58 1.85 0.34 6.16
C LEU A 58 2.70 1.21 7.09
N GLN A 59 2.26 1.40 8.34
CA GLN A 59 3.03 2.11 9.36
C GLN A 59 4.36 1.40 9.66
N TRP A 60 4.36 0.07 9.77
CA TRP A 60 5.56 -0.73 9.97
C TRP A 60 6.54 -0.63 8.79
N VAL A 61 6.04 -0.72 7.55
CA VAL A 61 6.87 -0.56 6.34
C VAL A 61 7.49 0.84 6.29
N GLY A 62 6.72 1.88 6.61
CA GLY A 62 7.21 3.26 6.65
C GLY A 62 8.27 3.48 7.74
N MET A 63 8.08 2.87 8.91
CA MET A 63 9.04 2.94 10.01
C MET A 63 10.33 2.19 9.68
N GLY A 64 10.21 0.99 9.08
CA GLY A 64 11.36 0.21 8.59
C GLY A 64 12.13 0.95 7.50
N ASN A 65 11.45 1.59 6.56
CA ASN A 65 12.08 2.39 5.51
C ASN A 65 12.85 3.59 6.09
N ASN A 66 12.28 4.31 7.05
CA ASN A 66 12.97 5.43 7.72
C ASN A 66 14.19 4.96 8.53
N PHE A 67 14.07 3.84 9.23
CA PHE A 67 15.17 3.26 10.00
C PHE A 67 16.31 2.83 9.08
N TYR A 68 15.99 2.16 7.97
CA TYR A 68 16.97 1.74 6.97
C TYR A 68 17.63 2.93 6.27
N TYR A 69 16.86 3.97 5.92
CA TYR A 69 17.40 5.22 5.38
C TYR A 69 18.41 5.88 6.34
N PHE A 70 18.10 5.90 7.64
CA PHE A 70 18.97 6.49 8.65
C PHE A 70 20.27 5.69 8.86
N LEU A 71 20.19 4.36 8.81
CA LEU A 71 21.35 3.48 9.00
C LEU A 71 22.24 3.35 7.75
N HIS A 72 21.67 3.34 6.55
CA HIS A 72 22.35 3.02 5.29
C HIS A 72 22.11 4.08 4.20
N LEU A 73 22.40 5.34 4.52
CA LEU A 73 22.17 6.51 3.64
C LEU A 73 22.83 6.36 2.25
N VAL A 74 24.00 5.69 2.17
CA VAL A 74 24.78 5.50 0.94
C VAL A 74 24.23 4.34 0.08
N ASP A 75 23.81 3.24 0.70
CA ASP A 75 23.28 2.06 -0.01
C ASP A 75 21.82 2.22 -0.43
N TYR A 76 21.05 3.11 0.23
CA TYR A 76 19.66 3.37 -0.12
C TYR A 76 19.47 4.03 -1.49
N CYS A 77 20.43 4.88 -1.90
CA CYS A 77 20.38 5.60 -3.18
C CYS A 77 20.80 4.74 -4.39
N SER A 78 21.61 3.71 -4.17
CA SER A 78 22.21 2.89 -5.24
C SER A 78 21.72 1.44 -5.26
N GLY A 79 21.09 0.97 -4.18
CA GLY A 79 20.72 -0.42 -3.99
C GLY A 79 19.24 -0.77 -4.29
N PRO A 80 18.93 -2.06 -4.47
CA PRO A 80 17.57 -2.55 -4.67
C PRO A 80 16.65 -2.34 -3.44
N ALA A 81 17.19 -1.86 -2.32
CA ALA A 81 16.46 -1.60 -1.08
C ALA A 81 15.29 -0.63 -1.27
N ARG A 82 15.44 0.42 -2.09
CA ARG A 82 14.36 1.37 -2.37
C ARG A 82 13.16 0.71 -3.07
N GLN A 83 13.42 -0.23 -3.97
CA GLN A 83 12.37 -1.04 -4.60
C GLN A 83 11.74 -2.03 -3.61
N PHE A 84 12.56 -2.62 -2.73
CA PHE A 84 12.11 -3.55 -1.71
C PHE A 84 11.12 -2.93 -0.71
N PHE A 85 11.32 -1.67 -0.32
CA PHE A 85 10.38 -0.93 0.54
C PHE A 85 9.25 -0.25 -0.26
N GLY A 86 9.51 0.17 -1.50
CA GLY A 86 8.51 0.81 -2.36
C GLY A 86 7.38 -0.14 -2.77
N LEU A 87 7.70 -1.40 -3.07
CA LEU A 87 6.69 -2.38 -3.49
C LEU A 87 5.61 -2.66 -2.43
N PRO A 88 5.96 -3.04 -1.19
CA PRO A 88 4.97 -3.20 -0.12
C PRO A 88 4.23 -1.91 0.18
N TRP A 89 4.89 -0.76 0.06
CA TRP A 89 4.27 0.54 0.30
C TRP A 89 3.13 0.83 -0.70
N ASP A 90 3.41 0.73 -1.99
CA ASP A 90 2.42 0.98 -3.05
C ASP A 90 1.28 -0.04 -3.02
N PHE A 91 1.62 -1.31 -2.74
CA PHE A 91 0.64 -2.38 -2.56
C PHE A 91 -0.30 -2.08 -1.39
N LEU A 92 0.25 -1.84 -0.18
CA LEU A 92 -0.54 -1.59 1.02
C LEU A 92 -1.37 -0.32 0.89
N ASN A 93 -0.85 0.71 0.22
CA ASN A 93 -1.59 1.95 -0.03
C ASN A 93 -2.80 1.70 -0.94
N SER A 94 -2.61 0.95 -2.02
CA SER A 94 -3.68 0.55 -2.95
C SER A 94 -4.76 -0.28 -2.24
N VAL A 95 -4.35 -1.31 -1.51
CA VAL A 95 -5.25 -2.17 -0.71
C VAL A 95 -6.07 -1.35 0.29
N THR A 96 -5.41 -0.41 0.95
CA THR A 96 -6.06 0.46 1.95
C THR A 96 -7.09 1.38 1.31
N ALA A 97 -6.81 1.92 0.12
CA ALA A 97 -7.78 2.72 -0.64
C ALA A 97 -9.01 1.89 -1.04
N TRP A 98 -8.79 0.65 -1.51
CA TRP A 98 -9.88 -0.28 -1.83
C TRP A 98 -10.73 -0.63 -0.60
N PHE A 99 -10.11 -0.96 0.54
CA PHE A 99 -10.86 -1.26 1.76
C PHE A 99 -11.66 -0.06 2.26
N GLY A 100 -11.10 1.16 2.14
CA GLY A 100 -11.81 2.39 2.47
C GLY A 100 -13.02 2.66 1.56
N SER A 101 -12.90 2.38 0.25
CA SER A 101 -14.04 2.53 -0.67
C SER A 101 -15.15 1.52 -0.39
N TRP A 102 -14.81 0.25 -0.11
CA TRP A 102 -15.79 -0.76 0.30
C TRP A 102 -16.51 -0.40 1.60
N LEU A 103 -15.78 0.14 2.58
CA LEU A 103 -16.37 0.62 3.83
C LEU A 103 -17.37 1.77 3.57
N SER A 104 -17.00 2.71 2.70
CA SER A 104 -17.84 3.84 2.33
C SER A 104 -19.12 3.39 1.62
N VAL A 105 -19.02 2.42 0.71
CA VAL A 105 -20.16 1.79 0.03
C VAL A 105 -21.08 1.10 1.03
N LEU A 106 -20.53 0.38 2.01
CA LEU A 106 -21.32 -0.25 3.07
C LEU A 106 -22.08 0.76 3.92
N PHE A 107 -21.43 1.86 4.31
CA PHE A 107 -22.10 2.90 5.07
C PHE A 107 -23.18 3.58 4.25
N CYS A 108 -22.93 3.85 2.96
CA CYS A 108 -23.95 4.36 2.04
C CYS A 108 -25.15 3.41 1.96
N MET A 109 -24.93 2.10 1.80
CA MET A 109 -26.01 1.09 1.80
C MET A 109 -26.77 1.00 3.13
N LYS A 110 -26.10 1.32 4.24
CA LYS A 110 -26.72 1.30 5.57
C LYS A 110 -27.64 2.50 5.80
N VAL A 111 -27.27 3.67 5.30
CA VAL A 111 -28.02 4.93 5.46
C VAL A 111 -29.11 5.08 4.40
N ALA A 112 -28.83 4.70 3.16
CA ALA A 112 -29.79 4.76 2.08
C ALA A 112 -30.89 3.70 2.29
N ASN A 113 -32.14 4.13 2.39
CA ASN A 113 -33.30 3.25 2.48
C ASN A 113 -34.07 3.27 1.16
N PHE A 114 -33.49 2.67 0.12
CA PHE A 114 -34.21 2.48 -1.13
C PHE A 114 -35.04 1.19 -1.08
N THR A 115 -36.34 1.31 -1.32
CA THR A 115 -37.30 0.19 -1.39
C THR A 115 -37.22 -0.60 -2.70
N HIS A 116 -36.27 -0.26 -3.59
CA HIS A 116 -36.09 -1.00 -4.84
C HIS A 116 -35.61 -2.44 -4.56
N PRO A 117 -36.21 -3.45 -5.22
CA PRO A 117 -35.90 -4.86 -4.97
C PRO A 117 -34.43 -5.21 -5.26
N GLY A 118 -33.79 -4.53 -6.22
CA GLY A 118 -32.35 -4.67 -6.49
C GLY A 118 -31.47 -4.20 -5.33
N PHE A 119 -31.85 -3.13 -4.64
CA PHE A 119 -31.11 -2.60 -3.48
C PHE A 119 -31.26 -3.50 -2.24
N LEU A 120 -32.46 -4.01 -2.01
CA LEU A 120 -32.74 -5.02 -0.97
C LEU A 120 -31.96 -6.32 -1.22
N TRP A 121 -31.90 -6.77 -2.47
CA TRP A 121 -31.13 -7.95 -2.85
C TRP A 121 -29.62 -7.75 -2.62
N LEU A 122 -29.10 -6.58 -3.01
CA LEU A 122 -27.70 -6.22 -2.79
C LEU A 122 -27.39 -6.18 -1.29
N LYS A 123 -28.25 -5.55 -0.48
CA LYS A 123 -28.12 -5.49 0.99
C LYS A 123 -28.05 -6.87 1.65
N TRP A 124 -28.76 -7.87 1.11
CA TRP A 124 -28.70 -9.25 1.60
C TRP A 124 -27.46 -10.02 1.12
N ARG A 125 -27.02 -9.81 -0.14
CA ARG A 125 -25.90 -10.56 -0.72
C ARG A 125 -24.54 -10.01 -0.32
N PHE A 126 -24.43 -8.69 -0.18
CA PHE A 126 -23.20 -7.99 0.18
C PHE A 126 -22.48 -8.56 1.40
N PRO A 127 -23.13 -8.80 2.56
CA PRO A 127 -22.46 -9.33 3.75
C PRO A 127 -21.76 -10.68 3.52
N ARG A 128 -22.31 -11.51 2.62
CA ARG A 128 -21.70 -12.80 2.25
C ARG A 128 -20.57 -12.65 1.22
N SER A 129 -20.63 -11.62 0.39
CA SER A 129 -19.61 -11.32 -0.62
C SER A 129 -18.44 -10.49 -0.11
N VAL A 130 -18.54 -9.85 1.07
CA VAL A 130 -17.45 -9.02 1.62
C VAL A 130 -16.07 -9.73 1.65
N PRO A 131 -15.92 -10.97 2.15
CA PRO A 131 -14.62 -11.65 2.14
C PRO A 131 -14.06 -11.84 0.74
N TRP A 132 -14.93 -12.11 -0.25
CA TRP A 132 -14.56 -12.25 -1.65
C TRP A 132 -14.15 -10.92 -2.27
N LEU A 133 -14.82 -9.82 -1.92
CA LEU A 133 -14.45 -8.46 -2.36
C LEU A 133 -13.11 -8.02 -1.77
N LEU A 134 -12.87 -8.32 -0.49
CA LEU A 134 -11.58 -8.10 0.17
C LEU A 134 -10.47 -8.90 -0.53
N LEU A 135 -10.72 -10.17 -0.82
CA LEU A 135 -9.75 -11.01 -1.52
C LEU A 135 -9.50 -10.53 -2.96
N GLY A 136 -10.55 -10.12 -3.67
CA GLY A 136 -10.45 -9.55 -5.02
C GLY A 136 -9.67 -8.23 -5.05
N SER A 137 -9.86 -7.36 -4.06
CA SER A 137 -9.09 -6.11 -3.94
C SER A 137 -7.62 -6.35 -3.58
N LEU A 138 -7.33 -7.35 -2.76
CA LEU A 138 -5.96 -7.80 -2.49
C LEU A 138 -5.29 -8.31 -3.77
N LEU A 139 -5.95 -9.22 -4.50
CA LEU A 139 -5.42 -9.80 -5.74
C LEU A 139 -5.19 -8.74 -6.83
N THR A 140 -6.15 -7.85 -7.05
CA THR A 140 -6.02 -6.77 -8.04
C THR A 140 -4.89 -5.81 -7.67
N SER A 141 -4.79 -5.40 -6.40
CA SER A 141 -3.69 -4.56 -5.94
C SER A 141 -2.33 -5.25 -6.11
N PHE A 142 -2.27 -6.56 -5.86
CA PHE A 142 -1.06 -7.36 -6.02
C PHE A 142 -0.64 -7.45 -7.49
N ILE A 143 -1.57 -7.76 -8.40
CA ILE A 143 -1.32 -7.83 -9.84
C ILE A 143 -0.87 -6.46 -10.36
N VAL A 144 -1.54 -5.37 -9.99
CA VAL A 144 -1.15 -4.02 -10.44
C VAL A 144 0.26 -3.66 -9.95
N THR A 145 0.58 -3.97 -8.69
CA THR A 145 1.92 -3.71 -8.13
C THR A 145 2.99 -4.55 -8.84
N LEU A 146 2.70 -5.83 -9.12
CA LEU A 146 3.60 -6.71 -9.88
C LEU A 146 3.80 -6.25 -11.32
N LEU A 147 2.73 -5.81 -12.01
CA LEU A 147 2.82 -5.25 -13.35
C LEU A 147 3.64 -3.97 -13.37
N PHE A 148 3.46 -3.09 -12.37
CA PHE A 148 4.26 -1.89 -12.22
C PHE A 148 5.74 -2.22 -11.98
N PHE A 149 6.03 -3.23 -11.16
CA PHE A 149 7.39 -3.69 -10.92
C PHE A 149 8.04 -4.30 -12.17
N GLY A 150 7.34 -5.24 -12.81
CA GLY A 150 7.81 -5.94 -14.00
C GLY A 150 8.00 -4.99 -15.19
N GLY A 151 7.07 -4.05 -15.37
CA GLY A 151 7.16 -3.00 -16.38
C GLY A 151 8.35 -2.08 -16.15
N ASN A 152 8.57 -1.64 -14.92
CA ASN A 152 9.75 -0.83 -14.57
C ASN A 152 11.05 -1.60 -14.78
N HIS A 153 11.11 -2.90 -14.43
CA HIS A 153 12.29 -3.72 -14.67
C HIS A 153 12.57 -3.93 -16.17
N ALA A 154 11.53 -4.14 -16.99
CA ALA A 154 11.66 -4.24 -18.44
C ALA A 154 12.16 -2.92 -19.06
N LEU A 155 11.63 -1.78 -18.59
CA LEU A 155 12.07 -0.45 -19.02
C LEU A 155 13.50 -0.11 -18.56
N TYR A 156 13.88 -0.49 -17.33
CA TYR A 156 15.26 -0.34 -16.84
C TYR A 156 16.22 -1.19 -17.66
N LYS A 157 15.84 -2.44 -17.97
CA LYS A 157 16.63 -3.32 -18.83
C LYS A 157 16.79 -2.72 -20.22
N GLU A 158 15.71 -2.30 -20.89
CA GLU A 158 15.79 -1.64 -22.20
C GLU A 158 16.64 -0.36 -22.17
N SER A 159 16.48 0.47 -21.15
CA SER A 159 17.25 1.71 -20.98
C SER A 159 18.73 1.42 -20.77
N PHE A 160 19.04 0.36 -20.00
CA PHE A 160 20.40 -0.14 -19.82
C PHE A 160 20.95 -0.85 -21.05
N THR A 161 20.13 -1.40 -21.95
CA THR A 161 20.61 -1.95 -23.24
C THR A 161 20.80 -0.84 -24.30
N ARG A 162 19.96 0.20 -24.27
CA ARG A 162 20.09 1.37 -25.17
C ARG A 162 21.28 2.26 -24.84
N LYS A 163 21.58 2.49 -23.55
CA LYS A 163 22.74 3.28 -23.11
C LYS A 163 24.10 2.79 -23.65
N PRO A 164 24.47 1.49 -23.57
CA PRO A 164 25.72 0.98 -24.11
C PRO A 164 25.70 1.04 -25.63
N PHE A 165 24.57 0.78 -26.30
CA PHE A 165 24.48 0.89 -27.75
C PHE A 165 24.73 2.32 -28.25
N LYS A 166 24.15 3.32 -27.57
CA LYS A 166 24.33 4.74 -27.89
C LYS A 166 25.75 5.24 -27.57
N ASN A 167 26.33 4.79 -26.45
CA ASN A 167 27.73 5.08 -26.12
C ASN A 167 28.69 4.45 -27.15
N MET A 168 28.44 3.21 -27.57
CA MET A 168 29.28 2.49 -28.52
C MET A 168 29.26 3.13 -29.90
N THR A 169 28.08 3.57 -30.37
CA THR A 169 27.97 4.33 -31.63
C THR A 169 28.69 5.66 -31.56
N TYR A 170 28.64 6.38 -30.43
CA TYR A 170 29.39 7.62 -30.24
C TYR A 170 30.91 7.41 -30.30
N TYR A 171 31.45 6.44 -29.55
CA TYR A 171 32.89 6.14 -29.59
C TYR A 171 33.36 5.66 -30.96
N GLN A 172 32.52 4.92 -31.69
CA GLN A 172 32.85 4.44 -33.02
C GLN A 172 32.83 5.58 -34.05
N TRP A 173 31.90 6.54 -33.93
CA TRP A 173 31.87 7.75 -34.77
C TRP A 173 33.06 8.66 -34.50
N ASN A 174 33.42 8.86 -33.22
CA ASN A 174 34.53 9.72 -32.84
C ASN A 174 35.89 9.16 -33.33
N ARG A 175 36.03 7.82 -33.41
CA ARG A 175 37.22 7.15 -33.94
C ARG A 175 37.36 7.21 -35.47
N ILE A 176 36.31 7.59 -36.19
CA ILE A 176 36.36 7.76 -37.66
C ILE A 176 36.80 9.18 -38.03
N LEU A 177 36.70 10.13 -37.09
CA LEU A 177 37.04 11.54 -37.30
C LEU A 177 38.47 11.92 -36.87
N GLU A 178 39.16 11.07 -36.11
CA GLU A 178 40.61 11.15 -35.84
C GLU A 178 41.41 10.36 -36.88
#